data_AF-A0A853BHN6-F1
#
_entry.id   AF-A0A853BHN6-F1
#
_cell.length_a   1.000
_cell.length_b   1.000
_cell.length_c   1.000
_cell.angle_alpha   90.00
_cell.angle_beta   90.00
_cell.angle_gamma   90.00
#
_symmetry.space_group_name_H-M   'P 1'
#
loop_
_entity.id
_entity.type
_entity.pdbx_description
1 polymer ?
#
loop_
_entity_poly.entity_id
_entity_poly.type
_entity_poly.pdbx_seq_one_letter_code
_entity_poly.pdbx_strand_id
1 'polypeptide(L)'
;MPRVRARRPLAITGFGTAAYRGAGDRGGRVLDVVEHDPRTRAPIRLNGVYERDEAGQAAYLSELLEVFETEGVDSAFVFLFAQPGYPHRPDGDPQDDLDRAGLGIVKYLDGRRGRTYPDMEWEPKAAFAAVARRYRR
;
A
#
# COMPACT_ATOMS: atom_id res chain seq x y z
N MET A 1 -30.87 -37.16 3.67
CA MET A 1 -30.89 -35.70 3.45
C MET A 1 -29.47 -35.22 3.21
N PRO A 2 -29.14 -34.56 2.08
CA PRO A 2 -27.83 -33.98 1.92
C PRO A 2 -27.75 -32.71 2.78
N ARG A 3 -26.76 -32.62 3.67
CA ARG A 3 -26.43 -31.37 4.36
C ARG A 3 -25.87 -30.40 3.32
N VAL A 4 -26.62 -29.36 2.97
CA VAL A 4 -26.05 -28.17 2.34
C VAL A 4 -25.05 -27.59 3.35
N ARG A 5 -23.75 -27.69 3.06
CA ARG A 5 -22.74 -26.93 3.82
C ARG A 5 -22.99 -25.45 3.50
N ALA A 6 -23.52 -24.70 4.45
CA ALA A 6 -23.60 -23.25 4.34
C ALA A 6 -22.19 -22.70 4.05
N ARG A 7 -22.06 -21.89 3.00
CA ARG A 7 -20.82 -21.17 2.68
C ARG A 7 -20.49 -20.29 3.88
N ARG A 8 -19.32 -20.49 4.49
CA ARG A 8 -18.82 -19.59 5.53
C ARG A 8 -18.37 -18.29 4.86
N PRO A 9 -18.68 -17.12 5.40
CA PRO A 9 -18.14 -15.87 4.88
C PRO A 9 -16.61 -15.88 4.90
N LEU A 10 -15.99 -15.38 3.84
CA LEU A 10 -14.54 -15.24 3.68
C LEU A 10 -14.17 -13.76 3.70
N ALA A 11 -13.21 -13.42 4.56
CA ALA A 11 -12.63 -12.09 4.63
C ALA A 11 -11.12 -12.13 4.34
N ILE A 12 -10.67 -11.27 3.43
CA ILE A 12 -9.24 -10.98 3.22
C ILE A 12 -8.88 -9.80 4.12
N THR A 13 -8.22 -10.08 5.24
CA THR A 13 -7.97 -9.11 6.31
C THR A 13 -6.81 -8.14 6.02
N GLY A 14 -6.06 -8.36 4.95
CA GLY A 14 -4.97 -7.50 4.54
C GLY A 14 -4.43 -7.90 3.18
N PHE A 15 -4.40 -6.95 2.24
CA PHE A 15 -3.70 -7.10 0.96
C PHE A 15 -3.12 -5.76 0.52
N GLY A 16 -2.04 -5.80 -0.26
CA GLY A 16 -1.41 -4.60 -0.80
C GLY A 16 0.03 -4.82 -1.24
N THR A 17 0.62 -3.76 -1.77
CA THR A 17 2.01 -3.72 -2.19
C THR A 17 2.58 -2.31 -2.02
N ALA A 18 3.89 -2.16 -2.16
CA ALA A 18 4.57 -0.89 -2.10
C ALA A 18 4.54 -0.14 -3.45
N ALA A 19 4.98 1.12 -3.46
CA ALA A 19 4.93 2.01 -4.62
C ALA A 19 6.30 2.13 -5.32
N TYR A 20 6.99 1.00 -5.50
CA TYR A 20 8.20 0.93 -6.33
C TYR A 20 8.07 -0.15 -7.42
N ARG A 21 8.81 0.02 -8.53
CA ARG A 21 8.74 -0.89 -9.68
C ARG A 21 9.07 -2.34 -9.28
N GLY A 22 8.15 -3.26 -9.59
CA GLY A 22 8.26 -4.69 -9.26
C GLY A 22 7.98 -5.01 -7.79
N ALA A 23 7.31 -4.13 -7.03
CA ALA A 23 6.89 -4.41 -5.66
C ALA A 23 5.86 -5.56 -5.59
N GLY A 24 4.91 -5.61 -6.52
CA GLY A 24 3.85 -6.64 -6.59
C GLY A 24 4.40 -8.07 -6.65
N ASP A 25 5.48 -8.29 -7.41
CA ASP A 25 6.10 -9.61 -7.62
C ASP A 25 6.85 -10.14 -6.39
N ARG A 26 7.14 -9.27 -5.41
CA ARG A 26 7.90 -9.66 -4.21
C ARG A 26 7.04 -10.25 -3.11
N GLY A 27 5.71 -10.09 -3.16
CA GLY A 27 4.78 -10.59 -2.16
C GLY A 27 5.21 -10.21 -0.74
N GLY A 28 5.31 -11.19 0.17
CA GLY A 28 5.71 -10.98 1.57
C GLY A 28 7.12 -10.39 1.78
N ARG A 29 7.96 -10.32 0.74
CA ARG A 29 9.31 -9.74 0.75
C ARG A 29 9.36 -8.29 0.28
N VAL A 30 8.21 -7.65 0.10
CA VAL A 30 8.11 -6.27 -0.39
C VAL A 30 8.85 -5.23 0.49
N LEU A 31 9.11 -5.56 1.76
CA LEU A 31 9.85 -4.69 2.68
C LEU A 31 11.34 -5.03 2.83
N ASP A 32 11.86 -6.04 2.14
CA ASP A 32 13.30 -6.42 2.18
C ASP A 32 14.21 -5.33 1.59
N VAL A 33 13.61 -4.31 0.97
CA VAL A 33 14.28 -3.13 0.42
C VAL A 33 14.60 -2.07 1.47
N VAL A 34 14.16 -2.26 2.72
CA VAL A 34 14.28 -1.27 3.80
C VAL A 34 15.35 -1.70 4.81
N GLU A 35 16.33 -0.84 5.01
CA GLU A 35 17.29 -0.93 6.12
C GLU A 35 16.61 -0.48 7.41
N HIS A 36 16.74 -1.27 8.47
CA HIS A 36 16.15 -0.99 9.78
C HIS A 36 17.21 -0.88 10.85
N ASP A 37 16.97 0.00 11.82
CA ASP A 37 17.82 0.14 12.99
C ASP A 37 17.87 -1.19 13.78
N PRO A 38 19.06 -1.72 14.11
CA PRO A 38 19.19 -3.03 14.72
C PRO A 38 18.59 -3.11 16.13
N ARG A 39 18.43 -1.98 16.83
CA ARG A 39 17.91 -1.91 18.20
C ARG A 39 16.42 -1.63 18.25
N THR A 40 15.98 -0.61 17.54
CA THR A 40 14.60 -0.09 17.57
C THR A 40 13.72 -0.70 16.49
N ARG A 41 14.33 -1.30 15.45
CA ARG A 41 13.66 -1.77 14.24
C ARG A 41 12.91 -0.67 13.49
N ALA A 42 13.22 0.60 13.75
CA ALA A 42 12.69 1.71 12.96
C ALA A 42 13.30 1.67 11.55
N PRO A 43 12.53 1.97 10.49
CA PRO A 43 13.08 2.10 9.15
C PRO A 43 14.04 3.30 9.10
N ILE A 44 15.22 3.09 8.53
CA ILE A 44 16.26 4.12 8.39
C ILE A 44 16.20 4.71 6.98
N ARG A 45 16.34 3.84 5.97
CA ARG A 45 16.42 4.19 4.55
C ARG A 45 16.17 2.97 3.67
N LEU A 46 16.07 3.16 2.36
CA LEU A 46 16.09 2.09 1.37
C LEU A 46 17.52 1.58 1.16
N ASN A 47 17.70 0.28 0.98
CA ASN A 47 19.02 -0.35 0.73
C ASN A 47 19.48 -0.26 -0.74
N GLY A 48 18.78 0.53 -1.56
CA GLY A 48 19.10 0.80 -2.95
C GLY A 48 18.20 1.89 -3.53
N VAL A 49 18.44 2.24 -4.80
CA VAL A 49 17.58 3.20 -5.51
C VAL A 49 16.45 2.46 -6.20
N TYR A 50 15.24 2.66 -5.71
CA TYR A 50 14.03 2.05 -6.25
C TYR A 50 13.20 3.08 -7.01
N GLU A 51 12.86 2.82 -8.27
CA GLU A 51 11.99 3.68 -9.07
C GLU A 51 10.57 3.69 -8.49
N ARG A 52 9.99 4.87 -8.29
CA ARG A 52 8.62 5.03 -7.80
C ARG A 52 7.62 4.58 -8.86
N ASP A 53 6.65 3.77 -8.45
CA ASP A 53 5.61 3.21 -9.31
C ASP A 53 4.25 3.17 -8.59
N GLU A 54 3.63 4.34 -8.43
CA GLU A 54 2.27 4.42 -7.85
C GLU A 54 1.20 3.79 -8.78
N ALA A 55 1.43 3.82 -10.09
CA ALA A 55 0.53 3.21 -11.07
C ALA A 55 0.54 1.68 -10.94
N GLY A 56 1.71 1.07 -10.78
CA GLY A 56 1.85 -0.36 -10.50
C GLY A 56 1.19 -0.77 -9.17
N GLN A 57 1.34 0.02 -8.11
CA GLN A 57 0.61 -0.21 -6.85
C GLN A 57 -0.91 -0.16 -7.06
N ALA A 58 -1.41 0.82 -7.82
CA ALA A 58 -2.83 0.97 -8.12
C ALA A 58 -3.39 -0.17 -8.97
N ALA A 59 -2.63 -0.63 -9.97
CA ALA A 59 -2.98 -1.79 -10.79
C ALA A 59 -3.08 -3.06 -9.94
N TYR A 60 -2.06 -3.34 -9.13
CA TYR A 60 -2.05 -4.50 -8.22
C TYR A 60 -3.27 -4.55 -7.30
N LEU A 61 -3.63 -3.43 -6.66
CA LEU A 61 -4.82 -3.37 -5.80
C LEU A 61 -6.12 -3.57 -6.59
N SER A 62 -6.21 -3.01 -7.80
CA SER A 62 -7.40 -3.13 -8.64
C SER A 62 -7.62 -4.57 -9.09
N GLU A 63 -6.56 -5.24 -9.54
CA GLU A 63 -6.57 -6.65 -9.96
C GLU A 63 -6.99 -7.57 -8.80
N LEU A 64 -6.41 -7.40 -7.61
CA LEU A 64 -6.81 -8.21 -6.44
C LEU A 64 -8.27 -7.97 -6.05
N LEU A 65 -8.75 -6.73 -6.08
CA LEU A 65 -10.15 -6.41 -5.80
C LEU A 65 -11.12 -6.97 -6.85
N GLU A 66 -10.69 -7.11 -8.10
CA GLU A 66 -11.43 -7.78 -9.16
C GLU A 66 -11.48 -9.30 -8.94
N VAL A 67 -10.34 -9.92 -8.61
CA VAL A 67 -10.27 -11.34 -8.25
C VAL A 67 -11.16 -11.64 -7.05
N PHE A 68 -11.09 -10.84 -5.98
CA PHE A 68 -11.89 -11.06 -4.79
C PHE A 68 -13.39 -10.97 -5.05
N GLU A 69 -13.84 -10.03 -5.89
CA GLU A 69 -15.26 -9.97 -6.30
C GLU A 69 -15.66 -11.15 -7.17
N THR A 70 -14.82 -11.54 -8.12
CA THR A 70 -15.07 -12.69 -9.02
C THR A 70 -15.19 -13.99 -8.24
N GLU A 71 -14.34 -14.21 -7.23
CA GLU A 71 -14.36 -15.38 -6.35
C GLU A 71 -15.40 -15.26 -5.22
N GLY A 72 -16.14 -14.15 -5.17
CA GLY A 72 -17.21 -13.93 -4.20
C GLY A 72 -16.71 -13.76 -2.76
N VAL A 73 -15.55 -13.16 -2.53
CA VAL A 73 -15.08 -12.77 -1.19
C VAL A 73 -16.05 -11.75 -0.57
N ASP A 74 -16.46 -11.96 0.68
CA ASP A 74 -17.48 -11.12 1.32
C ASP A 74 -16.91 -9.80 1.85
N SER A 75 -15.62 -9.74 2.16
CA SER A 75 -14.94 -8.52 2.62
C SER A 75 -13.45 -8.53 2.31
N ALA A 76 -12.90 -7.39 1.90
CA ALA A 76 -11.48 -7.21 1.63
C ALA A 76 -10.98 -5.90 2.23
N PHE A 77 -9.84 -5.97 2.92
CA PHE A 77 -9.24 -4.83 3.62
C PHE A 77 -7.86 -4.53 3.02
N VAL A 78 -7.72 -3.37 2.39
CA VAL A 78 -6.41 -2.86 1.97
C VAL A 78 -5.55 -2.69 3.21
N PHE A 79 -4.31 -3.17 3.17
CA PHE A 79 -3.49 -3.37 4.36
C PHE A 79 -3.35 -2.12 5.23
N LEU A 80 -3.08 -0.96 4.63
CA LEU A 80 -2.92 0.30 5.35
C LEU A 80 -3.46 1.50 4.56
N PHE A 81 -4.04 2.45 5.29
CA PHE A 81 -4.34 3.77 4.76
C PHE A 81 -3.06 4.61 4.62
N ALA A 82 -2.38 4.87 5.75
CA ALA A 82 -1.15 5.65 5.85
C ALA A 82 -0.10 4.88 6.69
N GLN A 83 1.18 5.21 6.51
CA GLN A 83 2.30 4.58 7.23
C GLN A 83 3.31 5.66 7.69
N PRO A 84 3.12 6.29 8.86
CA PRO A 84 3.90 7.46 9.28
C PRO A 84 5.42 7.24 9.37
N GLY A 85 5.88 6.02 9.68
CA GLY A 85 7.31 5.68 9.68
C GLY A 85 7.97 5.66 8.29
N TYR A 86 7.21 5.87 7.22
CA TYR A 86 7.67 5.82 5.83
C TYR A 86 7.37 7.16 5.14
N PRO A 87 8.06 8.24 5.55
CA PRO A 87 7.81 9.58 5.03
C PRO A 87 8.14 9.70 3.55
N HIS A 88 7.44 10.61 2.88
CA HIS A 88 7.71 10.99 1.51
C HIS A 88 8.74 12.12 1.44
N ARG A 89 9.91 11.82 0.86
CA ARG A 89 11.05 12.74 0.75
C ARG A 89 11.58 12.77 -0.69
N PRO A 90 10.82 13.32 -1.65
CA PRO A 90 11.16 13.25 -3.07
C PRO A 90 12.33 14.15 -3.48
N ASP A 91 12.66 15.15 -2.66
CA ASP A 91 13.57 16.25 -3.01
C ASP A 91 15.03 15.99 -2.56
N GLY A 92 15.29 14.87 -1.88
CA GLY A 92 16.60 14.51 -1.29
C GLY A 92 17.25 13.27 -1.91
N ASP A 93 18.05 12.55 -1.11
CA ASP A 93 18.59 11.24 -1.52
C ASP A 93 17.43 10.28 -1.83
N PRO A 94 17.39 9.66 -3.03
CA PRO A 94 16.39 8.67 -3.37
C PRO A 94 16.23 7.52 -2.35
N GLN A 95 17.28 7.20 -1.59
CA GLN A 95 17.24 6.18 -0.53
C GLN A 95 16.48 6.65 0.72
N ASP A 96 16.32 7.95 0.94
CA ASP A 96 15.61 8.49 2.10
C ASP A 96 14.09 8.60 1.88
N ASP A 97 13.61 8.43 0.64
CA ASP A 97 12.18 8.40 0.29
C ASP A 97 11.54 7.05 0.66
N LEU A 98 11.45 6.77 1.96
CA LEU A 98 10.90 5.52 2.51
C LEU A 98 9.47 5.24 2.01
N ASP A 99 8.67 6.26 1.71
CA ASP A 99 7.32 6.09 1.15
C ASP A 99 7.25 5.20 -0.10
N ARG A 100 8.35 5.06 -0.87
CA ARG A 100 8.41 4.12 -2.00
C ARG A 100 8.17 2.67 -1.55
N ALA A 101 8.73 2.29 -0.40
CA ALA A 101 8.49 1.00 0.25
C ALA A 101 7.20 1.00 1.12
N GLY A 102 6.51 2.15 1.22
CA GLY A 102 5.33 2.31 2.03
C GLY A 102 4.12 1.56 1.47
N LEU A 103 3.46 0.77 2.31
CA LEU A 103 2.29 -0.05 1.94
C LEU A 103 0.96 0.73 1.97
N GLY A 104 0.98 1.95 2.51
CA GLY A 104 -0.18 2.83 2.53
C GLY A 104 -0.59 3.30 1.13
N ILE A 105 -1.89 3.57 0.98
CA ILE A 105 -2.49 4.17 -0.24
C ILE A 105 -2.39 5.70 -0.26
N VAL A 106 -1.88 6.31 0.81
CA VAL A 106 -1.47 7.71 0.86
C VAL A 106 0.01 7.80 1.22
N LYS A 107 0.65 8.89 0.83
CA LYS A 107 2.04 9.20 1.20
C LYS A 107 2.07 10.18 2.37
N TYR A 108 2.86 9.86 3.40
CA TYR A 108 2.98 10.69 4.60
C TYR A 108 3.90 11.89 4.33
N LEU A 109 3.46 13.09 4.67
CA LEU A 109 4.14 14.34 4.37
C LEU A 109 4.82 14.89 5.63
N ASP A 110 6.09 14.56 5.80
CA ASP A 110 6.92 14.98 6.95
C ASP A 110 6.98 16.53 7.04
N GLY A 111 6.25 17.10 8.00
CA GLY A 111 6.14 18.54 8.23
C GLY A 111 5.42 19.34 7.14
N ARG A 112 4.70 18.69 6.21
CA ARG A 112 4.02 19.33 5.07
C ARG A 112 2.53 18.97 5.03
N ARG A 113 1.74 19.80 4.33
CA ARG A 113 0.31 19.57 4.10
C ARG A 113 0.02 19.06 2.69
N GLY A 114 -1.04 18.27 2.57
CA GLY A 114 -1.55 17.76 1.30
C GLY A 114 -1.98 18.88 0.36
N ARG A 115 -1.90 18.62 -0.94
CA ARG A 115 -2.46 19.47 -1.99
C ARG A 115 -3.92 19.13 -2.25
N THR A 116 -4.25 17.84 -2.31
CA THR A 116 -5.64 17.39 -2.53
C THR A 116 -6.50 17.61 -1.28
N TYR A 117 -5.92 17.41 -0.09
CA TYR A 117 -6.56 17.62 1.20
C TYR A 117 -5.68 18.53 2.08
N PRO A 118 -5.86 19.87 2.02
CA PRO A 118 -4.97 20.84 2.69
C PRO A 118 -4.88 20.70 4.22
N ASP A 119 -5.91 20.16 4.87
CA ASP A 119 -5.92 19.94 6.32
C ASP A 119 -5.23 18.65 6.75
N MET A 120 -4.73 17.86 5.81
CA MET A 120 -4.12 16.55 6.05
C MET A 120 -2.60 16.60 5.91
N GLU A 121 -1.90 15.77 6.69
CA GLU A 121 -0.45 15.53 6.60
C GLU A 121 -0.10 14.39 5.65
N TRP A 122 -0.96 14.14 4.66
CA TRP A 122 -0.78 13.10 3.67
C TRP A 122 -1.36 13.55 2.33
N GLU A 123 -0.86 12.95 1.25
CA GLU A 123 -1.37 13.13 -0.12
C GLU A 123 -1.81 11.76 -0.67
N PRO A 124 -2.94 11.67 -1.39
CA PRO A 124 -3.31 10.46 -2.12
C PRO A 124 -2.18 9.95 -3.03
N LYS A 125 -1.94 8.64 -3.01
CA LYS A 125 -1.28 7.95 -4.12
C LYS A 125 -2.31 7.60 -5.19
N ALA A 126 -1.87 7.20 -6.37
CA ALA A 126 -2.77 6.65 -7.40
C ALA A 126 -3.65 5.49 -6.86
N ALA A 127 -3.11 4.69 -5.94
CA ALA A 127 -3.81 3.61 -5.25
C ALA A 127 -5.08 4.07 -4.50
N PHE A 128 -5.05 5.24 -3.85
CA PHE A 128 -6.22 5.80 -3.16
C PHE A 128 -7.39 5.98 -4.12
N ALA A 129 -7.13 6.59 -5.28
CA ALA A 129 -8.16 6.83 -6.29
C ALA A 129 -8.66 5.53 -6.94
N ALA A 130 -7.79 4.53 -7.11
CA ALA A 130 -8.18 3.21 -7.59
C ALA A 130 -9.15 2.51 -6.62
N VAL A 131 -8.81 2.46 -5.33
CA VAL A 131 -9.66 1.89 -4.29
C VAL A 131 -10.98 2.67 -4.18
N ALA A 132 -10.93 4.00 -4.13
CA ALA A 132 -12.13 4.83 -4.05
C ALA A 132 -13.09 4.60 -5.23
N ARG A 133 -12.57 4.47 -6.46
CA ARG A 133 -13.41 4.17 -7.64
C ARG A 133 -14.11 2.82 -7.53
N ARG A 134 -13.46 1.82 -6.93
CA ARG A 134 -14.04 0.48 -6.76
C ARG A 134 -15.26 0.47 -5.84
N TYR A 135 -15.24 1.30 -4.80
CA TYR A 135 -16.29 1.37 -3.76
C TYR A 135 -17.26 2.56 -3.93
N ARG A 136 -17.23 3.27 -5.05
CA ARG A 136 -18.17 4.36 -5.37
C ARG A 136 -19.56 3.88 -5.83
N ARG A 137 -19.80 2.57 -5.85
CA ARG A 137 -21.02 1.97 -6.40
C ARG A 137 -22.15 1.96 -5.38
#